data_AF-A0A1Z8RI06-F1
#
_entry.id   AF-A0A1Z8RI06-F1
#
_cell.length_a   1.000
_cell.length_b   1.000
_cell.length_c   1.000
_cell.angle_alpha   90.00
_cell.angle_beta   90.00
_cell.angle_gamma   90.00
#
_symmetry.space_group_name_H-M   'P 1'
#
loop_
_entity.id
_entity.type
_entity.pdbx_description
1 polymer ?
#
loop_
_entity_poly.entity_id
_entity_poly.type
_entity_poly.pdbx_seq_one_letter_code
_entity_poly.pdbx_strand_id
1 'polypeptide(L)'
;MAKMTLQDLADKYFLSNDYSSLAHRTQLEYEYYMRVLLDTKVEGKALSSTNVKYMTGAKARQAYEQWLQRGVYMANHMCAVARKMYSFGMEMGFVEANPFTTFKRKQVKPRKVVWRKDQIVSFLDYCYSHFEFRNLGLIAQMAYEWCQRVGDMRMLKFEYIDFDNRVLNLEQSKRGAVVHLPIEDDLYDMLVQQKEDFGFQDYVAPYFKPQNGVYSPYKLDRLSRHAREAITLAGLPDTLRIADLRRTGTTEMVEAGVTMGQIMAVTGHASPNSVKPYMKNTYTSAESALTARKKHVTST
;
A
#
# COMPACT_ATOMS: atom_id res chain seq x y z
N MET A 1 -8.90 -5.99 43.33
CA MET A 1 -8.81 -6.22 41.86
C MET A 1 -7.51 -6.92 41.55
N ALA A 2 -7.50 -7.90 40.65
CA ALA A 2 -6.26 -8.55 40.20
C ALA A 2 -5.32 -7.55 39.49
N LYS A 3 -4.01 -7.77 39.58
CA LYS A 3 -3.00 -6.90 38.96
C LYS A 3 -2.94 -7.13 37.45
N MET A 4 -3.86 -6.55 36.70
CA MET A 4 -3.89 -6.64 35.23
C MET A 4 -2.55 -6.19 34.59
N THR A 5 -1.99 -7.05 33.77
CA THR A 5 -0.72 -6.90 33.05
C THR A 5 -0.93 -6.47 31.60
N LEU A 6 0.13 -6.07 30.90
CA LEU A 6 0.03 -5.79 29.45
C LEU A 6 -0.33 -7.05 28.65
N GLN A 7 0.07 -8.24 29.11
CA GLN A 7 -0.38 -9.51 28.52
C GLN A 7 -1.90 -9.63 28.61
N ASP A 8 -2.49 -9.48 29.82
CA ASP A 8 -3.94 -9.53 30.02
C ASP A 8 -4.70 -8.50 29.17
N LEU A 9 -4.10 -7.34 28.90
CA LEU A 9 -4.69 -6.30 28.05
C LEU A 9 -4.65 -6.68 26.56
N ALA A 10 -3.55 -7.27 26.10
CA ALA A 10 -3.43 -7.77 24.73
C ALA A 10 -4.40 -8.93 24.49
N ASP A 11 -4.49 -9.89 25.42
CA ASP A 11 -5.39 -11.04 25.34
C ASP A 11 -6.86 -10.60 25.29
N LYS A 12 -7.25 -9.62 26.14
CA LYS A 12 -8.60 -9.02 26.07
C LYS A 12 -8.85 -8.25 24.76
N TYR A 13 -7.83 -7.61 24.20
CA TYR A 13 -7.96 -6.92 22.92
C TYR A 13 -8.15 -7.90 21.76
N PHE A 14 -7.42 -9.03 21.74
CA PHE A 14 -7.61 -10.06 20.70
C PHE A 14 -9.00 -10.72 20.75
N LEU A 15 -9.65 -10.75 21.91
CA LEU A 15 -11.04 -11.21 22.06
C LEU A 15 -12.10 -10.13 21.78
N SER A 16 -11.69 -8.90 21.41
CA SER A 16 -12.62 -7.78 21.20
C SER A 16 -13.17 -7.69 19.77
N ASN A 17 -14.35 -7.08 19.63
CA ASN A 17 -14.92 -6.74 18.32
C ASN A 17 -14.00 -5.78 17.52
N ASP A 18 -13.27 -4.93 18.22
CA ASP A 18 -12.23 -4.02 17.70
C ASP A 18 -11.04 -4.73 17.05
N TYR A 19 -10.88 -6.03 17.30
CA TYR A 19 -9.89 -6.88 16.64
C TYR A 19 -10.54 -7.80 15.59
N SER A 20 -11.66 -8.44 15.91
CA SER A 20 -12.32 -9.38 14.99
C SER A 20 -12.86 -8.70 13.71
N SER A 21 -13.25 -7.42 13.80
CA SER A 21 -13.68 -6.61 12.65
C SER A 21 -12.55 -6.12 11.73
N LEU A 22 -11.28 -6.31 12.12
CA LEU A 22 -10.14 -5.96 11.27
C LEU A 22 -9.97 -6.98 10.14
N ALA A 23 -9.53 -6.52 8.97
CA ALA A 23 -9.12 -7.42 7.89
C ALA A 23 -8.02 -8.39 8.38
N HIS A 24 -8.10 -9.67 7.98
CA HIS A 24 -7.18 -10.76 8.38
C HIS A 24 -5.69 -10.37 8.31
N ARG A 25 -5.28 -9.59 7.30
CA ARG A 25 -3.89 -9.12 7.20
C ARG A 25 -3.52 -8.18 8.37
N THR A 26 -4.41 -7.25 8.70
CA THR A 26 -4.21 -6.30 9.81
C THR A 26 -4.17 -7.05 11.15
N GLN A 27 -4.98 -8.10 11.31
CA GLN A 27 -4.94 -9.01 12.45
C GLN A 27 -3.53 -9.62 12.64
N LEU A 28 -3.00 -10.30 11.61
CA LEU A 28 -1.63 -10.86 11.63
C LEU A 28 -0.54 -9.80 11.89
N GLU A 29 -0.66 -8.60 11.30
CA GLU A 29 0.27 -7.49 11.57
C GLU A 29 0.18 -7.04 13.04
N TYR A 30 -1.01 -6.97 13.62
CA TYR A 30 -1.23 -6.60 15.02
C TYR A 30 -0.70 -7.66 15.99
N GLU A 31 -0.99 -8.95 15.78
CA GLU A 31 -0.41 -10.06 16.54
C GLU A 31 1.12 -9.98 16.57
N TYR A 32 1.73 -9.81 15.39
CA TYR A 32 3.18 -9.68 15.28
C TYR A 32 3.73 -8.49 16.09
N TYR A 33 3.15 -7.29 15.93
CA TYR A 33 3.63 -6.11 16.64
C TYR A 33 3.33 -6.13 18.15
N MET A 34 2.21 -6.73 18.57
CA MET A 34 1.88 -6.92 19.99
C MET A 34 2.82 -7.92 20.65
N ARG A 35 3.13 -9.06 20.02
CA ARG A 35 4.15 -9.99 20.53
C ARG A 35 5.49 -9.29 20.75
N VAL A 36 5.99 -8.55 19.75
CA VAL A 36 7.26 -7.82 19.89
C VAL A 36 7.17 -6.71 20.96
N LEU A 37 6.02 -6.05 21.11
CA LEU A 37 5.77 -5.10 22.22
C LEU A 37 5.87 -5.79 23.58
N LEU A 38 5.21 -6.93 23.76
CA LEU A 38 5.16 -7.72 24.99
C LEU A 38 6.53 -8.29 25.37
N ASP A 39 7.29 -8.76 24.38
CA ASP A 39 8.66 -9.29 24.53
C ASP A 39 9.72 -8.19 24.79
N THR A 40 9.41 -6.92 24.51
CA THR A 40 10.36 -5.81 24.70
C THR A 40 10.74 -5.70 26.18
N LYS A 41 12.04 -5.65 26.48
CA LYS A 41 12.55 -5.57 27.85
C LYS A 41 12.88 -4.12 28.22
N VAL A 42 12.23 -3.60 29.25
CA VAL A 42 12.48 -2.27 29.83
C VAL A 42 12.86 -2.47 31.30
N GLU A 43 13.91 -1.79 31.77
CA GLU A 43 14.42 -1.96 33.16
C GLU A 43 14.69 -3.44 33.52
N GLY A 44 15.18 -4.23 32.56
CA GLY A 44 15.45 -5.67 32.72
C GLY A 44 14.24 -6.60 32.69
N LYS A 45 13.00 -6.08 32.64
CA LYS A 45 11.75 -6.87 32.66
C LYS A 45 11.01 -6.79 31.32
N ALA A 46 10.40 -7.89 30.90
CA ALA A 46 9.52 -7.91 29.73
C ALA A 46 8.26 -7.09 29.99
N LEU A 47 7.84 -6.28 29.01
CA LEU A 47 6.66 -5.45 29.12
C LEU A 47 5.38 -6.26 29.35
N SER A 48 5.28 -7.49 28.86
CA SER A 48 4.19 -8.43 29.14
C SER A 48 3.84 -8.51 30.63
N SER A 49 4.85 -8.64 31.49
CA SER A 49 4.72 -8.73 32.95
C SER A 49 4.44 -7.40 33.67
N THR A 50 4.50 -6.27 32.96
CA THR A 50 4.29 -4.95 33.56
C THR A 50 2.80 -4.74 33.83
N ASN A 51 2.45 -4.24 35.01
CA ASN A 51 1.06 -3.87 35.32
C ASN A 51 0.64 -2.67 34.47
N VAL A 52 -0.55 -2.71 33.87
CA VAL A 52 -1.02 -1.67 32.93
C VAL A 52 -1.06 -0.27 33.54
N LYS A 53 -1.33 -0.15 34.85
CA LYS A 53 -1.36 1.13 35.58
C LYS A 53 0.03 1.67 35.93
N TYR A 54 1.07 0.83 35.91
CA TYR A 54 2.47 1.23 36.16
C TYR A 54 3.31 1.36 34.89
N MET A 55 2.69 1.27 33.71
CA MET A 55 3.32 1.59 32.45
C MET A 55 3.34 3.11 32.25
N THR A 56 4.49 3.75 32.52
CA THR A 56 4.64 5.20 32.41
C THR A 56 5.02 5.63 30.99
N GLY A 57 4.82 6.91 30.68
CA GLY A 57 5.32 7.51 29.44
C GLY A 57 6.83 7.35 29.25
N ALA A 58 7.61 7.34 30.33
CA ALA A 58 9.04 7.07 30.30
C ALA A 58 9.35 5.63 29.85
N LYS A 59 8.67 4.62 30.40
CA LYS A 59 8.85 3.22 29.97
C LYS A 59 8.41 3.00 28.52
N ALA A 60 7.27 3.59 28.14
CA ALA A 60 6.80 3.58 26.77
C ALA A 60 7.78 4.26 25.79
N ARG A 61 8.46 5.33 26.22
CA ARG A 61 9.52 5.98 25.43
C ARG A 61 10.78 5.12 25.33
N GLN A 62 11.24 4.51 26.42
CA GLN A 62 12.40 3.62 26.40
C GLN A 62 12.18 2.43 25.46
N ALA A 63 11.00 1.79 25.50
CA ALA A 63 10.61 0.76 24.54
C ALA A 63 10.67 1.27 23.08
N TYR A 64 10.13 2.47 22.83
CA TYR A 64 10.17 3.08 21.51
C TYR A 64 11.58 3.38 21.00
N GLU A 65 12.52 3.81 21.85
CA GLU A 65 13.93 3.99 21.46
C GLU A 65 14.59 2.66 21.07
N GLN A 66 14.29 1.55 21.74
CA GLN A 66 14.77 0.22 21.33
C GLN A 66 14.21 -0.17 19.95
N TRP A 67 12.92 0.09 19.70
CA TRP A 67 12.33 -0.20 18.38
C TRP A 67 12.93 0.69 17.27
N LEU A 68 13.34 1.92 17.57
CA LEU A 68 14.00 2.80 16.60
C LEU A 68 15.32 2.22 16.09
N GLN A 69 16.06 1.45 16.91
CA GLN A 69 17.27 0.73 16.49
C GLN A 69 16.98 -0.31 15.38
N ARG A 70 15.75 -0.81 15.30
CA ARG A 70 15.27 -1.74 14.26
C ARG A 70 14.68 -1.04 13.03
N GLY A 71 14.53 0.29 13.08
CA GLY A 71 14.05 1.13 11.99
C GLY A 71 12.77 1.90 12.30
N VAL A 72 12.73 3.16 11.85
CA VAL A 72 11.68 4.14 12.16
C VAL A 72 10.27 3.68 11.77
N TYR A 73 10.12 2.99 10.64
CA TYR A 73 8.83 2.48 10.17
C TYR A 73 8.25 1.43 11.12
N MET A 74 9.08 0.47 11.56
CA MET A 74 8.67 -0.58 12.51
C MET A 74 8.31 0.01 13.86
N ALA A 75 9.16 0.88 14.41
CA ALA A 75 8.91 1.57 15.69
C ALA A 75 7.58 2.36 15.68
N ASN A 76 7.27 3.01 14.56
CA ASN A 76 6.04 3.80 14.41
C ASN A 76 4.77 2.97 14.31
N HIS A 77 4.86 1.75 13.76
CA HIS A 77 3.76 0.78 13.73
C HIS A 77 3.55 0.10 15.08
N MET A 78 4.63 -0.35 15.73
CA MET A 78 4.55 -0.86 17.10
C MET A 78 3.93 0.16 18.06
N CYS A 79 4.34 1.43 17.97
CA CYS A 79 3.72 2.51 18.73
C CYS A 79 2.25 2.77 18.33
N ALA A 80 1.83 2.51 17.09
CA ALA A 80 0.43 2.64 16.68
C ALA A 80 -0.44 1.52 17.29
N VAL A 81 0.04 0.28 17.22
CA VAL A 81 -0.63 -0.91 17.77
C VAL A 81 -0.71 -0.81 19.31
N ALA A 82 0.40 -0.44 19.97
CA ALA A 82 0.41 -0.18 21.41
C ALA A 82 -0.57 0.93 21.81
N ARG A 83 -0.70 2.00 21.02
CA ARG A 83 -1.71 3.03 21.25
C ARG A 83 -3.13 2.49 21.12
N LYS A 84 -3.46 1.71 20.08
CA LYS A 84 -4.83 1.16 19.92
C LYS A 84 -5.20 0.19 21.04
N MET A 85 -4.27 -0.67 21.46
CA MET A 85 -4.43 -1.55 22.63
C MET A 85 -4.75 -0.78 23.91
N TYR A 86 -4.03 0.32 24.18
CA TYR A 86 -4.30 1.17 25.33
C TYR A 86 -5.58 2.00 25.19
N SER A 87 -5.97 2.43 23.98
CA SER A 87 -7.26 3.10 23.77
C SER A 87 -8.44 2.17 24.06
N PHE A 88 -8.39 0.93 23.58
CA PHE A 88 -9.34 -0.12 23.99
C PHE A 88 -9.35 -0.32 25.51
N GLY A 89 -8.17 -0.34 26.14
CA GLY A 89 -8.05 -0.41 27.60
C GLY A 89 -8.69 0.77 28.34
N MET A 90 -8.72 1.97 27.74
CA MET A 90 -9.40 3.14 28.28
C MET A 90 -10.92 3.06 28.09
N GLU A 91 -11.36 2.69 26.89
CA GLU A 91 -12.77 2.49 26.54
C GLU A 91 -13.44 1.43 27.43
N MET A 92 -12.71 0.37 27.80
CA MET A 92 -13.17 -0.69 28.71
C MET A 92 -12.94 -0.40 30.20
N GLY A 93 -12.40 0.76 30.57
CA GLY A 93 -12.16 1.14 31.98
C GLY A 93 -11.01 0.40 32.69
N PHE A 94 -10.13 -0.30 31.96
CA PHE A 94 -8.98 -1.00 32.53
C PHE A 94 -7.81 -0.06 32.89
N VAL A 95 -7.67 1.05 32.16
CA VAL A 95 -6.64 2.09 32.36
C VAL A 95 -7.23 3.48 32.15
N GLU A 96 -6.69 4.47 32.85
CA GLU A 96 -7.15 5.87 32.77
C GLU A 96 -6.38 6.70 31.72
N ALA A 97 -5.20 6.24 31.29
CA ALA A 97 -4.32 6.97 30.38
C ALA A 97 -3.54 6.04 29.45
N ASN A 98 -3.16 6.58 28.28
CA ASN A 98 -2.36 5.90 27.27
C ASN A 98 -0.90 6.37 27.32
N PRO A 99 0.05 5.60 27.88
CA PRO A 99 1.44 6.06 28.04
C PRO A 99 2.15 6.26 26.70
N PHE A 100 1.69 5.60 25.63
CA PHE A 100 2.26 5.73 24.29
C PHE A 100 1.87 7.02 23.56
N THR A 101 0.92 7.83 24.07
CA THR A 101 0.60 9.16 23.50
C THR A 101 1.49 10.28 24.04
N THR A 102 2.18 10.06 25.16
CA THR A 102 3.02 11.07 25.86
C THR A 102 4.22 11.58 25.07
N PHE A 103 4.60 10.92 23.97
CA PHE A 103 5.72 11.32 23.11
C PHE A 103 5.35 11.35 21.63
N LYS A 104 6.11 12.14 20.85
CA LYS A 104 5.99 12.20 19.39
C LYS A 104 6.77 11.04 18.75
N ARG A 105 6.14 10.36 17.80
CA ARG A 105 6.78 9.43 16.87
C ARG A 105 7.74 10.20 15.95
N LYS A 106 8.91 9.62 15.65
CA LYS A 106 9.85 10.13 14.65
C LYS A 106 9.18 10.17 13.28
N GLN A 107 9.39 11.23 12.52
CA GLN A 107 8.83 11.36 11.17
C GLN A 107 9.55 10.43 10.19
N VAL A 108 8.79 9.74 9.33
CA VAL A 108 9.34 9.00 8.19
C VAL A 108 9.28 9.92 6.97
N LYS A 109 10.41 10.15 6.30
CA LYS A 109 10.42 10.89 5.03
C LYS A 109 9.59 10.11 3.99
N PRO A 110 8.54 10.70 3.39
CA PRO A 110 7.73 10.00 2.39
C PRO A 110 8.56 9.75 1.13
N ARG A 111 8.42 8.56 0.55
CA ARG A 111 9.05 8.21 -0.72
C ARG A 111 8.39 8.99 -1.87
N LYS A 112 9.21 9.64 -2.68
CA LYS A 112 8.81 10.48 -3.83
C LYS A 112 9.45 10.03 -5.15
N VAL A 113 9.85 8.76 -5.25
CA VAL A 113 10.44 8.19 -6.47
C VAL A 113 9.39 8.20 -7.58
N VAL A 114 9.78 8.68 -8.75
CA VAL A 114 9.00 8.70 -9.99
C VAL A 114 9.90 8.02 -11.01
N TRP A 115 9.35 7.04 -11.75
CA TRP A 115 10.10 6.37 -12.82
C TRP A 115 10.15 7.31 -14.04
N ARG A 116 11.22 7.23 -14.83
CA ARG A 116 11.25 7.87 -16.16
C ARG A 116 10.70 6.89 -17.20
N LYS A 117 10.21 7.41 -18.34
CA LYS A 117 9.69 6.59 -19.45
C LYS A 117 10.70 5.54 -19.93
N ASP A 118 11.98 5.89 -20.07
CA ASP A 118 13.05 4.94 -20.44
C ASP A 118 13.18 3.79 -19.44
N GLN A 119 13.05 4.07 -18.14
CA GLN A 119 13.13 3.06 -17.08
C GLN A 119 11.94 2.12 -17.06
N ILE A 120 10.75 2.61 -17.42
CA ILE A 120 9.53 1.79 -17.53
C ILE A 120 9.67 0.87 -18.74
N VAL A 121 10.04 1.42 -19.90
CA VAL A 121 10.26 0.65 -21.14
C VAL A 121 11.30 -0.44 -20.91
N SER A 122 12.52 -0.11 -20.44
CA SER A 122 13.55 -1.14 -20.19
C SER A 122 13.14 -2.20 -19.14
N PHE A 123 12.27 -1.87 -18.19
CA PHE A 123 11.73 -2.85 -17.25
C PHE A 123 10.72 -3.79 -17.92
N LEU A 124 9.81 -3.25 -18.73
CA LEU A 124 8.81 -4.03 -19.46
C LEU A 124 9.46 -4.89 -20.56
N ASP A 125 10.39 -4.34 -21.33
CA ASP A 125 11.19 -5.06 -22.33
C ASP A 125 11.87 -6.28 -21.70
N TYR A 126 12.53 -6.07 -20.55
CA TYR A 126 13.16 -7.15 -19.80
C TYR A 126 12.12 -8.19 -19.33
N CYS A 127 11.01 -7.75 -18.74
CA CYS A 127 9.97 -8.64 -18.24
C CYS A 127 9.27 -9.46 -19.36
N TYR A 128 9.08 -8.89 -20.54
CA TYR A 128 8.41 -9.57 -21.65
C TYR A 128 9.37 -10.45 -22.49
N SER A 129 10.67 -10.16 -22.45
CA SER A 129 11.71 -11.03 -23.03
C SER A 129 11.98 -12.31 -22.22
N HIS A 130 11.51 -12.40 -20.97
CA HIS A 130 11.81 -13.50 -20.05
C HIS A 130 10.52 -14.08 -19.44
N PHE A 131 10.21 -15.34 -19.78
CA PHE A 131 8.91 -15.94 -19.45
C PHE A 131 8.56 -15.91 -17.95
N GLU A 132 9.53 -16.13 -17.05
CA GLU A 132 9.30 -16.04 -15.60
C GLU A 132 8.81 -14.66 -15.14
N PHE A 133 9.23 -13.60 -15.83
CA PHE A 133 8.89 -12.22 -15.50
C PHE A 133 7.69 -11.67 -16.29
N ARG A 134 7.17 -12.36 -17.33
CA ARG A 134 6.04 -11.89 -18.15
C ARG A 134 4.84 -11.42 -17.31
N ASN A 135 4.36 -12.26 -16.40
CA ASN A 135 3.21 -11.91 -15.53
C ASN A 135 3.55 -10.82 -14.50
N LEU A 136 4.83 -10.63 -14.14
CA LEU A 136 5.28 -9.48 -13.33
C LEU A 136 5.26 -8.19 -14.15
N GLY A 137 5.69 -8.25 -15.42
CA GLY A 137 5.62 -7.14 -16.38
C GLY A 137 4.18 -6.65 -16.54
N LEU A 138 3.23 -7.56 -16.78
CA LEU A 138 1.82 -7.22 -16.90
C LEU A 138 1.25 -6.58 -15.63
N ILE A 139 1.59 -7.09 -14.43
CA ILE A 139 1.22 -6.46 -13.15
C ILE A 139 1.77 -5.03 -13.03
N ALA A 140 2.98 -4.79 -13.53
CA ALA A 140 3.62 -3.47 -13.49
C ALA A 140 2.99 -2.51 -14.50
N GLN A 141 2.74 -2.95 -15.73
CA GLN A 141 2.09 -2.17 -16.79
C GLN A 141 0.68 -1.76 -16.38
N MET A 142 -0.16 -2.71 -15.96
CA MET A 142 -1.51 -2.44 -15.42
C MET A 142 -1.49 -1.49 -14.20
N ALA A 143 -0.47 -1.58 -13.33
CA ALA A 143 -0.33 -0.67 -12.18
C ALA A 143 0.15 0.75 -12.57
N TYR A 144 0.83 0.88 -13.71
CA TYR A 144 1.28 2.14 -14.28
C TYR A 144 0.14 2.84 -15.01
N GLU A 145 -0.37 2.25 -16.09
CA GLU A 145 -1.35 2.86 -17.00
C GLU A 145 -2.64 3.24 -16.26
N TRP A 146 -3.25 2.29 -15.56
CA TRP A 146 -4.45 2.57 -14.77
C TRP A 146 -4.17 3.27 -13.43
N CYS A 147 -2.91 3.54 -13.10
CA CYS A 147 -2.49 4.08 -11.81
C CYS A 147 -3.01 3.28 -10.58
N GLN A 148 -3.15 1.96 -10.71
CA GLN A 148 -3.66 1.09 -9.63
C GLN A 148 -2.54 0.54 -8.74
N ARG A 149 -2.89 0.03 -7.55
CA ARG A 149 -1.86 -0.52 -6.65
C ARG A 149 -1.47 -1.90 -7.17
N VAL A 150 -0.17 -2.19 -7.17
CA VAL A 150 0.36 -3.54 -7.47
C VAL A 150 -0.25 -4.64 -6.59
N GLY A 151 -0.78 -4.30 -5.42
CA GLY A 151 -1.52 -5.22 -4.54
C GLY A 151 -2.93 -5.57 -5.03
N ASP A 152 -3.60 -4.64 -5.72
CA ASP A 152 -4.87 -4.86 -6.40
C ASP A 152 -4.60 -5.61 -7.72
N MET A 153 -3.65 -5.13 -8.54
CA MET A 153 -3.30 -5.71 -9.85
C MET A 153 -2.81 -7.16 -9.80
N ARG A 154 -2.04 -7.55 -8.78
CA ARG A 154 -1.60 -8.95 -8.60
C ARG A 154 -2.72 -9.93 -8.19
N MET A 155 -3.91 -9.41 -7.90
CA MET A 155 -5.12 -10.16 -7.55
C MET A 155 -6.21 -9.98 -8.61
N LEU A 156 -5.94 -9.21 -9.67
CA LEU A 156 -6.91 -8.91 -10.72
C LEU A 156 -7.36 -10.21 -11.38
N LYS A 157 -8.68 -10.32 -11.56
CA LYS A 157 -9.32 -11.43 -12.24
C LYS A 157 -9.93 -10.96 -13.56
N PHE A 158 -10.07 -11.89 -14.50
CA PHE A 158 -10.69 -11.62 -15.80
C PHE A 158 -12.17 -11.19 -15.69
N GLU A 159 -12.89 -11.60 -14.64
CA GLU A 159 -14.29 -11.18 -14.39
C GLU A 159 -14.46 -9.66 -14.19
N TYR A 160 -13.37 -8.95 -13.87
CA TYR A 160 -13.37 -7.49 -13.73
C TYR A 160 -13.06 -6.75 -15.03
N ILE A 161 -12.70 -7.45 -16.10
CA ILE A 161 -12.41 -6.87 -17.41
C ILE A 161 -13.61 -7.12 -18.32
N ASP A 162 -14.29 -6.04 -18.69
CA ASP A 162 -15.24 -6.01 -19.79
C ASP A 162 -14.44 -5.89 -21.09
N PHE A 163 -14.25 -7.02 -21.77
CA PHE A 163 -13.50 -7.06 -23.03
C PHE A 163 -14.27 -6.43 -24.19
N ASP A 164 -15.61 -6.53 -24.21
CA ASP A 164 -16.45 -5.99 -25.28
C ASP A 164 -16.42 -4.46 -25.29
N ASN A 165 -16.49 -3.83 -24.10
CA ASN A 165 -16.45 -2.38 -23.94
C ASN A 165 -15.05 -1.81 -23.67
N ARG A 166 -14.02 -2.67 -23.54
CA ARG A 166 -12.63 -2.31 -23.17
C ARG A 166 -12.55 -1.51 -21.86
N VAL A 167 -13.18 -2.02 -20.79
CA VAL A 167 -13.21 -1.36 -19.47
C VAL A 167 -12.81 -2.32 -18.34
N LEU A 168 -11.87 -1.90 -17.50
CA LEU A 168 -11.64 -2.49 -16.18
C LEU A 168 -12.63 -1.89 -15.16
N ASN A 169 -13.43 -2.76 -14.54
CA ASN A 169 -14.35 -2.46 -13.45
C ASN A 169 -13.78 -2.99 -12.12
N LEU A 170 -13.14 -2.15 -11.32
CA LEU A 170 -12.37 -2.58 -10.14
C LEU A 170 -12.92 -1.97 -8.84
N GLU A 171 -13.31 -2.82 -7.88
CA GLU A 171 -13.37 -2.42 -6.47
C GLU A 171 -11.97 -2.58 -5.83
N GLN A 172 -11.39 -1.47 -5.35
CA GLN A 172 -10.07 -1.49 -4.72
C GLN A 172 -10.10 -2.14 -3.33
N SER A 173 -9.27 -3.17 -3.10
CA SER A 173 -9.13 -3.85 -1.81
C SER A 173 -8.79 -2.90 -0.64
N LYS A 174 -8.16 -1.77 -0.95
CA LYS A 174 -7.86 -0.72 0.03
C LYS A 174 -8.91 0.40 -0.03
N ARG A 175 -9.94 0.26 0.83
CA ARG A 175 -11.04 1.20 1.10
C ARG A 175 -12.29 1.08 0.21
N GLY A 176 -12.43 0.04 -0.63
CA GLY A 176 -13.67 -0.22 -1.37
C GLY A 176 -14.02 0.87 -2.39
N ALA A 177 -13.02 1.58 -2.92
CA ALA A 177 -13.26 2.56 -3.97
C ALA A 177 -13.47 1.83 -5.30
N VAL A 178 -14.65 1.97 -5.90
CA VAL A 178 -14.94 1.47 -7.25
C VAL A 178 -14.39 2.45 -8.28
N VAL A 179 -13.69 1.92 -9.29
CA VAL A 179 -13.17 2.68 -10.44
C VAL A 179 -13.51 1.96 -11.74
N HIS A 180 -13.82 2.75 -12.76
CA HIS A 180 -14.09 2.30 -14.14
C HIS A 180 -13.02 2.91 -15.02
N LEU A 181 -12.24 2.08 -15.70
CA LEU A 181 -10.98 2.48 -16.31
C LEU A 181 -10.94 1.97 -17.76
N PRO A 182 -10.84 2.85 -18.76
CA PRO A 182 -10.66 2.40 -20.14
C PRO A 182 -9.33 1.66 -20.30
N ILE A 183 -9.27 0.80 -21.30
CA ILE A 183 -8.08 0.02 -21.65
C ILE A 183 -7.57 0.53 -23.00
N GLU A 184 -6.33 1.02 -23.02
CA GLU A 184 -5.65 1.43 -24.26
C GLU A 184 -5.38 0.22 -25.15
N ASP A 185 -5.33 0.43 -26.47
CA ASP A 185 -5.27 -0.64 -27.48
C ASP A 185 -4.10 -1.62 -27.24
N ASP A 186 -2.89 -1.11 -27.00
CA ASP A 186 -1.69 -1.93 -26.73
C ASP A 186 -1.88 -2.85 -25.51
N LEU A 187 -2.47 -2.35 -24.41
CA LEU A 187 -2.73 -3.15 -23.22
C LEU A 187 -3.92 -4.11 -23.43
N TYR A 188 -4.91 -3.71 -24.23
CA TYR A 188 -6.05 -4.54 -24.57
C TYR A 188 -5.62 -5.80 -25.33
N ASP A 189 -4.81 -5.65 -26.38
CA ASP A 189 -4.31 -6.79 -27.16
C ASP A 189 -3.48 -7.75 -26.30
N MET A 190 -2.65 -7.21 -25.40
CA MET A 190 -1.91 -8.01 -24.42
C MET A 190 -2.84 -8.75 -23.43
N LEU A 191 -3.95 -8.15 -23.01
CA LEU A 191 -4.93 -8.78 -22.14
C LEU A 191 -5.76 -9.86 -22.86
N VAL A 192 -6.03 -9.70 -24.15
CA VAL A 192 -6.65 -10.74 -24.99
C VAL A 192 -5.72 -11.95 -25.10
N GLN A 193 -4.45 -11.76 -25.49
CA GLN A 193 -3.48 -12.86 -25.52
C GLN A 193 -3.30 -13.52 -24.15
N GLN A 194 -3.29 -12.73 -23.07
CA GLN A 194 -3.24 -13.25 -21.71
C GLN A 194 -4.50 -14.06 -21.34
N LYS A 195 -5.68 -13.69 -21.88
CA LYS A 195 -6.92 -14.45 -21.69
C LYS A 195 -6.92 -15.76 -22.45
N GLU A 196 -6.29 -15.83 -23.62
CA GLU A 196 -6.05 -17.11 -24.31
C GLU A 196 -5.11 -18.02 -23.49
N ASP A 197 -3.98 -17.48 -23.05
CA ASP A 197 -2.93 -18.24 -22.35
C ASP A 197 -3.33 -18.70 -20.93
N PHE A 198 -4.07 -17.86 -20.19
CA PHE A 198 -4.38 -18.06 -18.77
C PHE A 198 -5.88 -18.11 -18.46
N GLY A 199 -6.77 -17.96 -19.44
CA GLY A 199 -8.22 -17.85 -19.23
C GLY A 199 -8.91 -19.10 -18.69
N PHE A 200 -8.20 -20.23 -18.61
CA PHE A 200 -8.63 -21.46 -17.93
C PHE A 200 -8.73 -21.31 -16.40
N GLN A 201 -8.31 -20.17 -15.85
CA GLN A 201 -8.45 -19.82 -14.43
C GLN A 201 -8.72 -18.32 -14.24
N ASP A 202 -9.09 -17.93 -13.01
CA ASP A 202 -9.62 -16.60 -12.69
C ASP A 202 -8.66 -15.42 -12.94
N TYR A 203 -7.38 -15.56 -12.60
CA TYR A 203 -6.46 -14.43 -12.42
C TYR A 203 -5.81 -13.97 -13.72
N VAL A 204 -5.72 -12.67 -13.95
CA VAL A 204 -5.07 -12.11 -15.15
C VAL A 204 -3.56 -12.41 -15.17
N ALA A 205 -2.89 -12.25 -14.03
CA ALA A 205 -1.44 -12.40 -13.90
C ALA A 205 -1.04 -13.24 -12.68
N PRO A 206 -1.28 -14.57 -12.70
CA PRO A 206 -0.85 -15.47 -11.63
C PRO A 206 0.67 -15.61 -11.58
N TYR A 207 1.19 -16.24 -10.52
CA TYR A 207 2.59 -16.64 -10.45
C TYR A 207 2.91 -17.64 -11.56
N PHE A 208 4.00 -17.42 -12.30
CA PHE A 208 4.33 -18.16 -13.53
C PHE A 208 4.54 -19.68 -13.36
N LYS A 209 4.81 -20.15 -12.14
CA LYS A 209 4.86 -21.58 -11.81
C LYS A 209 3.61 -21.98 -11.01
N PRO A 210 2.84 -23.00 -11.45
CA PRO A 210 1.75 -23.53 -10.64
C PRO A 210 2.30 -24.15 -9.35
N GLN A 211 1.51 -24.09 -8.27
CA GLN A 211 1.80 -24.79 -7.02
C GLN A 211 0.74 -25.88 -6.85
N ASN A 212 1.17 -27.15 -6.80
CA ASN A 212 0.28 -28.32 -6.79
C ASN A 212 -0.76 -28.31 -7.94
N GLY A 213 -0.32 -27.95 -9.15
CA GLY A 213 -1.17 -27.80 -10.34
C GLY A 213 -1.99 -26.50 -10.40
N VAL A 214 -2.06 -25.72 -9.32
CA VAL A 214 -2.88 -24.51 -9.24
C VAL A 214 -2.05 -23.24 -9.48
N TYR A 215 -2.45 -22.43 -10.44
CA TYR A 215 -1.92 -21.08 -10.63
C TYR A 215 -2.49 -20.15 -9.54
N SER A 216 -1.59 -19.59 -8.73
CA SER A 216 -1.96 -18.74 -7.59
C SER A 216 -1.45 -17.31 -7.77
N PRO A 217 -2.20 -16.29 -7.32
CA PRO A 217 -1.78 -14.90 -7.43
C PRO A 217 -0.55 -14.64 -6.54
N TYR A 218 0.41 -13.88 -7.08
CA TYR A 218 1.82 -13.77 -6.69
C TYR A 218 2.28 -13.83 -5.20
N LYS A 219 1.47 -13.42 -4.22
CA LYS A 219 1.85 -12.94 -2.85
C LYS A 219 2.73 -11.68 -2.88
N LEU A 220 2.60 -10.81 -1.85
CA LEU A 220 3.21 -9.46 -1.88
C LEU A 220 4.71 -9.43 -1.58
N ASP A 221 5.19 -10.28 -0.68
CA ASP A 221 6.61 -10.46 -0.38
C ASP A 221 7.35 -11.04 -1.59
N ARG A 222 6.78 -12.10 -2.20
CA ARG A 222 7.31 -12.73 -3.41
C ARG A 222 7.28 -11.77 -4.60
N LEU A 223 6.17 -11.06 -4.83
CA LEU A 223 6.09 -10.02 -5.88
C LEU A 223 7.18 -8.97 -5.70
N SER A 224 7.39 -8.49 -4.47
CA SER A 224 8.40 -7.46 -4.17
C SER A 224 9.83 -7.97 -4.41
N ARG A 225 10.10 -9.25 -4.12
CA ARG A 225 11.40 -9.89 -4.40
C ARG A 225 11.62 -10.12 -5.89
N HIS A 226 10.64 -10.66 -6.60
CA HIS A 226 10.74 -10.90 -8.05
C HIS A 226 10.86 -9.60 -8.84
N ALA A 227 10.15 -8.55 -8.42
CA ALA A 227 10.32 -7.19 -8.95
C ALA A 227 11.71 -6.61 -8.69
N ARG A 228 12.32 -6.92 -7.53
CA ARG A 228 13.69 -6.49 -7.21
C ARG A 228 14.72 -7.20 -8.09
N GLU A 229 14.52 -8.48 -8.33
CA GLU A 229 15.34 -9.30 -9.22
C GLU A 229 15.30 -8.77 -10.66
N ALA A 230 14.10 -8.60 -11.23
CA ALA A 230 13.92 -8.01 -12.56
C ALA A 230 14.50 -6.59 -12.70
N ILE A 231 14.33 -5.72 -11.70
CA ILE A 231 14.95 -4.37 -11.69
C ILE A 231 16.49 -4.46 -11.77
N THR A 232 17.10 -5.39 -11.02
CA THR A 232 18.56 -5.57 -11.03
C THR A 232 19.05 -6.14 -12.38
N LEU A 233 18.34 -7.14 -12.92
CA LEU A 233 18.71 -7.80 -14.18
C LEU A 233 18.49 -6.90 -15.41
N ALA A 234 17.51 -6.00 -15.36
CA ALA A 234 17.31 -4.93 -16.34
C ALA A 234 18.32 -3.77 -16.22
N GLY A 235 19.30 -3.84 -15.30
CA GLY A 235 20.30 -2.79 -15.09
C GLY A 235 19.76 -1.49 -14.50
N LEU A 236 18.56 -1.53 -13.91
CA LEU A 236 17.86 -0.33 -13.44
C LEU A 236 18.25 0.06 -12.00
N PRO A 237 18.12 1.35 -11.61
CA PRO A 237 18.50 1.79 -10.27
C PRO A 237 17.77 1.03 -9.16
N ASP A 238 18.53 0.52 -8.19
CA ASP A 238 18.02 -0.16 -6.99
C ASP A 238 17.06 0.71 -6.17
N THR A 239 17.12 2.03 -6.34
CA THR A 239 16.20 2.98 -5.75
C THR A 239 14.77 2.84 -6.24
N LEU A 240 14.49 2.16 -7.38
CA LEU A 240 13.15 1.96 -7.96
C LEU A 240 12.35 0.82 -7.31
N ARG A 241 11.02 0.91 -7.33
CA ARG A 241 10.07 -0.16 -6.94
C ARG A 241 8.80 -0.05 -7.78
N ILE A 242 8.22 -1.19 -8.17
CA ILE A 242 6.94 -1.24 -8.92
C ILE A 242 5.78 -0.58 -8.15
N ALA A 243 5.85 -0.49 -6.82
CA ALA A 243 4.86 0.22 -6.00
C ALA A 243 4.85 1.74 -6.23
N ASP A 244 5.88 2.31 -6.87
CA ASP A 244 5.93 3.73 -7.26
C ASP A 244 5.36 3.97 -8.68
N LEU A 245 4.97 2.95 -9.44
CA LEU A 245 4.40 3.13 -10.79
C LEU A 245 3.08 3.89 -10.74
N ARG A 246 2.19 3.55 -9.81
CA ARG A 246 0.99 4.36 -9.50
C ARG A 246 1.33 5.83 -9.17
N ARG A 247 2.41 6.08 -8.43
CA ARG A 247 2.88 7.46 -8.14
C ARG A 247 3.37 8.15 -9.42
N THR A 248 3.99 7.40 -10.33
CA THR A 248 4.52 7.90 -11.61
C THR A 248 3.38 8.38 -12.48
N GLY A 249 2.43 7.51 -12.86
CA GLY A 249 1.24 7.92 -13.64
C GLY A 249 0.37 8.99 -12.96
N THR A 250 0.24 8.97 -11.62
CA THR A 250 -0.45 10.05 -10.89
C THR A 250 0.30 11.38 -11.00
N THR A 251 1.63 11.37 -11.06
CA THR A 251 2.45 12.59 -11.21
C THR A 251 2.40 13.10 -12.66
N GLU A 252 2.43 12.20 -13.64
CA GLU A 252 2.30 12.55 -15.07
C GLU A 252 0.93 13.18 -15.37
N MET A 253 -0.16 12.67 -14.80
CA MET A 253 -1.49 13.33 -14.89
C MET A 253 -1.48 14.75 -14.32
N VAL A 254 -0.80 15.00 -13.19
CA VAL A 254 -0.67 16.35 -12.61
C VAL A 254 0.14 17.27 -13.53
N GLU A 255 1.21 16.77 -14.13
CA GLU A 255 2.09 17.53 -15.04
C GLU A 255 1.42 17.82 -16.38
N ALA A 256 0.57 16.90 -16.86
CA ALA A 256 -0.35 17.11 -17.99
C ALA A 256 -1.54 18.06 -17.67
N GLY A 257 -1.70 18.51 -16.42
CA GLY A 257 -2.75 19.43 -16.01
C GLY A 257 -4.13 18.81 -15.80
N VAL A 258 -4.22 17.48 -15.67
CA VAL A 258 -5.48 16.78 -15.37
C VAL A 258 -6.04 17.25 -14.03
N THR A 259 -7.35 17.48 -13.95
CA THR A 259 -7.96 18.03 -12.73
C THR A 259 -7.91 17.05 -11.55
N MET A 260 -7.91 17.60 -10.33
CA MET A 260 -7.95 16.82 -9.09
C MET A 260 -9.09 15.77 -9.08
N GLY A 261 -10.27 16.14 -9.60
CA GLY A 261 -11.44 15.26 -9.66
C GLY A 261 -11.24 14.08 -10.61
N GLN A 262 -10.72 14.34 -11.82
CA GLN A 262 -10.38 13.28 -12.79
C GLN A 262 -9.27 12.35 -12.26
N ILE A 263 -8.22 12.90 -11.65
CA ILE A 263 -7.19 12.10 -10.98
C ILE A 263 -7.80 11.22 -9.88
N MET A 264 -8.73 11.75 -9.08
CA MET A 264 -9.42 10.97 -8.04
C MET A 264 -10.30 9.86 -8.62
N ALA A 265 -10.96 10.09 -9.76
CA ALA A 265 -11.77 9.10 -10.46
C ALA A 265 -10.93 7.92 -10.97
N VAL A 266 -9.80 8.19 -11.66
CA VAL A 266 -8.86 7.14 -12.11
C VAL A 266 -8.26 6.41 -10.90
N THR A 267 -7.75 7.15 -9.93
CA THR A 267 -6.95 6.56 -8.85
C THR A 267 -7.78 5.99 -7.69
N GLY A 268 -9.07 6.26 -7.57
CA GLY A 268 -9.89 5.86 -6.42
C GLY A 268 -9.44 6.47 -5.08
N HIS A 269 -8.94 7.72 -5.10
CA HIS A 269 -8.61 8.42 -3.85
C HIS A 269 -9.86 9.05 -3.24
N ALA A 270 -10.38 8.47 -2.15
CA ALA A 270 -11.54 8.98 -1.41
C ALA A 270 -11.40 10.38 -0.75
N SER A 271 -10.22 11.03 -0.82
CA SER A 271 -10.02 12.37 -0.27
C SER A 271 -8.96 13.15 -1.06
N PRO A 272 -9.23 14.41 -1.44
CA PRO A 272 -8.26 15.28 -2.14
C PRO A 272 -6.95 15.45 -1.37
N ASN A 273 -6.99 15.39 -0.03
CA ASN A 273 -5.79 15.46 0.82
C ASN A 273 -4.80 14.30 0.57
N SER A 274 -5.26 13.16 0.04
CA SER A 274 -4.38 12.05 -0.36
C SER A 274 -3.72 12.26 -1.73
N VAL A 275 -4.22 13.19 -2.54
CA VAL A 275 -3.70 13.52 -3.88
C VAL A 275 -2.79 14.76 -3.85
N LYS A 276 -3.01 15.68 -2.90
CA LYS A 276 -2.09 16.82 -2.63
C LYS A 276 -0.58 16.48 -2.65
N PRO A 277 -0.09 15.30 -2.19
CA PRO A 277 1.33 14.94 -2.27
C PRO A 277 1.90 14.68 -3.67
N TYR A 278 1.07 14.66 -4.71
CA TYR A 278 1.48 14.61 -6.12
C TYR A 278 1.40 15.99 -6.79
N MET A 279 0.58 16.91 -6.26
CA MET A 279 0.47 18.28 -6.78
C MET A 279 1.80 19.01 -6.67
N LYS A 280 2.31 19.48 -7.82
CA LYS A 280 3.45 20.38 -7.94
C LYS A 280 2.95 21.73 -8.46
N ASN A 281 3.50 22.82 -7.94
CA ASN A 281 3.30 24.14 -8.54
C ASN A 281 4.19 24.24 -9.78
N THR A 282 3.72 23.73 -10.93
CA THR A 282 4.46 23.79 -12.20
C THR A 282 4.00 24.98 -13.04
N TYR A 283 4.89 25.47 -13.91
CA TYR A 283 4.53 26.46 -14.92
C TYR A 283 3.43 25.93 -15.84
N THR A 284 3.56 24.71 -16.35
CA THR A 284 2.60 24.05 -17.24
C THR A 284 1.19 23.97 -16.65
N SER A 285 1.06 23.62 -15.37
CA SER A 285 -0.25 23.59 -14.68
C SER A 285 -0.86 24.99 -14.57
N ALA A 286 -0.05 26.03 -14.35
CA ALA A 286 -0.51 27.42 -14.28
C ALA A 286 -0.88 27.98 -15.67
N GLU A 287 -0.05 27.73 -16.68
CA GLU A 287 -0.27 28.11 -18.08
C GLU A 287 -1.54 27.45 -18.64
N SER A 288 -1.73 26.15 -18.42
CA SER A 288 -2.93 25.42 -18.81
C SER A 288 -4.19 26.02 -18.15
N ALA A 289 -4.15 26.26 -16.84
CA ALA A 289 -5.27 26.87 -16.12
C ALA A 289 -5.60 28.30 -16.60
N LEU A 290 -4.58 29.14 -16.84
CA LEU A 290 -4.75 30.50 -17.35
C LEU A 290 -5.24 30.51 -18.80
N THR A 291 -4.77 29.57 -19.63
CA THR A 291 -5.19 29.40 -21.03
C THR A 291 -6.65 28.94 -21.11
N ALA A 292 -7.04 27.96 -20.28
CA ALA A 292 -8.43 27.50 -20.17
C ALA A 292 -9.36 28.64 -19.73
N ARG A 293 -8.95 29.44 -18.71
CA ARG A 293 -9.68 30.65 -18.30
C ARG A 293 -9.80 31.66 -19.45
N LYS A 294 -8.72 31.93 -20.18
CA LYS A 294 -8.74 32.88 -21.32
C LYS A 294 -9.70 32.41 -22.40
N LYS A 295 -9.68 31.12 -22.76
CA LYS A 295 -10.64 30.53 -23.71
C LYS A 295 -12.08 30.73 -23.24
N HIS A 296 -12.41 30.36 -22.00
CA HIS A 296 -13.76 30.53 -21.45
C HIS A 296 -14.25 31.99 -21.53
N VAL A 297 -13.42 32.95 -21.10
CA VAL A 297 -13.73 34.40 -21.18
C VAL A 297 -13.83 34.92 -22.62
N THR A 298 -13.20 34.27 -23.60
CA THR A 298 -13.29 34.66 -25.03
C THR A 298 -14.46 33.97 -25.76
N SER A 299 -15.05 32.94 -25.16
CA SER A 299 -16.21 32.19 -25.67
C SER A 299 -17.51 32.53 -24.93
N THR A 300 -17.52 33.62 -24.15
CA THR A 300 -18.67 34.15 -23.41
C THR A 300 -18.87 35.61 -23.81
#